data_AF-R6II75-F1
#
_entry.id   AF-R6II75-F1
#
_cell.length_a   1.000
_cell.length_b   1.000
_cell.length_c   1.000
_cell.angle_alpha   90.00
_cell.angle_beta   90.00
_cell.angle_gamma   90.00
#
_symmetry.space_group_name_H-M   'P 1'
#
loop_
_entity.id
_entity.type
_entity.pdbx_description
1 polymer ?
#
loop_
_entity_poly.entity_id
_entity_poly.type
_entity_poly.pdbx_seq_one_letter_code
_entity_poly.pdbx_strand_id
1 'polypeptide(L)'
;MRSSTDTTTKTMLVLALLAALAVLLRLGENLLPLPVQLGVIRPGLANTITILCLYLFGLRLTGLFLTVRVLLVGLLSTGLFTPGFLIGLGGTLLSLLLMEAGRRSQLFSPYGIGILGAAAHNTGQILTASLIMQSSALFSLLPLLLLLSLPFGLLTGAVAAKTLPFLKQYLH
;
A
#
# COMPACT_ATOMS: atom_id res chain seq x y z
N MET A 1 -36.09 -13.60 2.72
CA MET A 1 -34.89 -13.54 3.57
C MET A 1 -33.65 -13.79 2.70
N ARG A 2 -33.00 -12.74 2.17
CA ARG A 2 -31.69 -12.89 1.50
C ARG A 2 -30.66 -13.17 2.60
N SER A 3 -30.07 -14.35 2.62
CA SER A 3 -29.22 -14.81 3.72
C SER A 3 -27.93 -13.98 3.78
N SER A 4 -27.52 -13.64 5.00
CA SER A 4 -26.28 -12.92 5.33
C SER A 4 -24.99 -13.59 4.80
N THR A 5 -25.08 -14.83 4.34
CA THR A 5 -23.99 -15.58 3.70
C THR A 5 -23.63 -15.07 2.30
N ASP A 6 -24.57 -14.54 1.53
CA ASP A 6 -24.29 -14.05 0.16
C ASP A 6 -23.42 -12.79 0.16
N THR A 7 -23.70 -11.86 1.07
CA THR A 7 -22.96 -10.59 1.19
C THR A 7 -21.54 -10.82 1.70
N THR A 8 -21.36 -11.76 2.62
CA THR A 8 -20.04 -12.14 3.16
C THR A 8 -19.17 -12.78 2.08
N THR A 9 -19.75 -13.68 1.29
CA THR A 9 -19.06 -14.35 0.18
C THR A 9 -18.63 -13.35 -0.90
N LYS A 10 -19.52 -12.43 -1.29
CA LYS A 10 -19.20 -11.35 -2.24
C LYS A 10 -18.08 -10.45 -1.75
N THR A 11 -18.10 -10.07 -0.46
CA THR A 11 -17.06 -9.24 0.17
C THR A 11 -15.70 -9.93 0.14
N MET A 12 -15.65 -11.21 0.51
CA MET A 12 -14.41 -12.00 0.46
C MET A 12 -13.89 -12.13 -0.98
N LEU A 13 -14.77 -12.32 -1.96
CA LEU A 13 -14.40 -12.45 -3.36
C LEU A 13 -13.83 -11.14 -3.92
N VAL A 14 -14.44 -9.99 -3.61
CA VAL A 14 -13.89 -8.68 -3.98
C VAL A 14 -12.55 -8.44 -3.31
N LEU A 15 -12.40 -8.77 -2.02
CA LEU A 15 -11.14 -8.61 -1.31
C LEU A 15 -10.02 -9.49 -1.89
N ALA A 16 -10.34 -10.73 -2.30
CA ALA A 16 -9.42 -11.62 -2.99
C ALA A 16 -9.01 -11.09 -4.38
N LEU A 17 -9.96 -10.57 -5.16
CA LEU A 17 -9.67 -9.93 -6.46
C LEU A 17 -8.78 -8.71 -6.32
N LEU A 18 -9.06 -7.84 -5.32
CA LEU A 18 -8.22 -6.70 -5.01
C LEU A 18 -6.83 -7.13 -4.54
N ALA A 19 -6.72 -8.22 -3.76
CA ALA A 19 -5.43 -8.78 -3.35
C ALA A 19 -4.63 -9.26 -4.56
N ALA A 20 -5.25 -10.02 -5.46
CA ALA A 20 -4.61 -10.46 -6.71
C ALA A 20 -4.15 -9.28 -7.56
N LEU A 21 -5.00 -8.26 -7.73
CA LEU A 21 -4.64 -7.04 -8.46
C LEU A 21 -3.48 -6.28 -7.81
N ALA A 22 -3.47 -6.16 -6.49
CA ALA A 22 -2.40 -5.49 -5.76
C ALA A 22 -1.06 -6.24 -5.86
N VAL A 23 -1.09 -7.57 -5.89
CA VAL A 23 0.10 -8.41 -6.14
C VAL A 23 0.58 -8.21 -7.57
N LEU A 24 -0.31 -8.29 -8.57
CA LEU A 24 0.04 -8.06 -9.98
C LEU A 24 0.64 -6.68 -10.21
N LEU A 25 0.04 -5.62 -9.67
CA LEU A 25 0.58 -4.27 -9.74
C LEU A 25 1.97 -4.20 -9.10
N ARG A 26 2.16 -4.82 -7.94
CA ARG A 26 3.46 -4.83 -7.26
C ARG A 26 4.54 -5.61 -8.03
N LEU A 27 4.16 -6.71 -8.68
CA LEU A 27 5.07 -7.47 -9.55
C LEU A 27 5.37 -6.69 -10.83
N GLY A 28 4.38 -6.05 -11.46
CA GLY A 28 4.58 -5.17 -12.60
C GLY A 28 5.50 -3.99 -12.27
N GLU A 29 5.37 -3.40 -11.08
CA GLU A 29 6.29 -2.38 -10.58
C GLU A 29 7.73 -2.89 -10.44
N ASN A 30 7.94 -4.17 -10.08
CA ASN A 30 9.27 -4.78 -10.02
C ASN A 30 9.89 -4.99 -11.41
N LEU A 31 9.06 -5.14 -12.45
CA LEU A 31 9.51 -5.38 -13.83
C LEU A 31 9.82 -4.09 -14.58
N LEU A 32 9.38 -2.92 -14.08
CA LEU A 32 9.72 -1.65 -14.68
C LEU A 32 11.23 -1.38 -14.52
N PRO A 33 12.01 -1.28 -15.62
CA PRO A 33 13.43 -0.99 -15.57
C PRO A 33 13.62 0.50 -15.25
N LEU A 34 13.51 0.84 -13.96
CA LEU A 34 13.80 2.19 -13.49
C LEU A 34 15.33 2.35 -13.37
N PRO A 35 15.91 3.51 -13.76
CA PRO A 35 17.33 3.77 -13.63
C PRO A 35 17.82 3.46 -12.22
N VAL A 36 19.02 2.90 -12.04
CA VAL A 36 19.51 2.38 -10.74
C VAL A 36 19.44 3.44 -9.60
N GLN A 37 19.59 4.73 -9.93
CA GLN A 37 19.45 5.85 -8.98
C GLN A 37 17.98 6.12 -8.59
N LEU A 38 17.04 5.75 -9.47
CA LEU A 38 15.60 5.78 -9.24
C LEU A 38 15.02 4.40 -8.85
N GLY A 39 15.82 3.33 -8.80
CA GLY A 39 15.36 1.96 -8.48
C GLY A 39 14.81 1.81 -7.05
N VAL A 40 15.05 2.80 -6.18
CA VAL A 40 14.42 2.91 -4.85
C VAL A 40 13.00 3.48 -4.94
N ILE A 41 12.69 4.25 -5.98
CA ILE A 41 11.41 4.94 -6.17
C ILE A 41 10.43 3.99 -6.82
N ARG A 42 9.45 3.53 -6.05
CA ARG A 42 8.34 2.71 -6.56
C ARG A 42 7.10 3.60 -6.67
N PRO A 43 6.37 3.58 -7.79
CA PRO A 43 5.24 4.47 -8.04
C PRO A 43 4.07 4.26 -7.07
N GLY A 44 4.07 3.18 -6.29
CA GLY A 44 3.13 2.97 -5.19
C GLY A 44 1.74 2.55 -5.68
N LEU A 45 1.62 2.04 -6.90
CA LEU A 45 0.37 1.60 -7.52
C LEU A 45 -0.35 0.57 -6.64
N ALA A 46 0.40 -0.36 -6.05
CA ALA A 46 -0.17 -1.34 -5.14
C ALA A 46 -0.60 -0.74 -3.77
N ASN A 47 -0.11 0.46 -3.41
CA ASN A 47 -0.56 1.22 -2.25
C ASN A 47 -1.96 1.83 -2.49
N THR A 48 -2.31 2.17 -3.73
CA THR A 48 -3.69 2.59 -4.11
C THR A 48 -4.73 1.59 -3.65
N ILE A 49 -4.47 0.30 -3.90
CA ILE A 49 -5.40 -0.77 -3.51
C ILE A 49 -5.50 -0.88 -1.98
N THR A 50 -4.42 -0.56 -1.26
CA THR A 50 -4.42 -0.56 0.20
C THR A 50 -5.33 0.54 0.75
N ILE A 51 -5.26 1.75 0.18
CA ILE A 51 -6.16 2.86 0.53
C ILE A 51 -7.60 2.47 0.24
N LEU A 52 -7.86 1.89 -0.93
CA LEU A 52 -9.19 1.46 -1.34
C LEU A 52 -9.77 0.41 -0.36
N CYS A 53 -8.98 -0.60 0.00
CA CYS A 53 -9.36 -1.59 1.02
C CYS A 53 -9.63 -0.92 2.38
N LEU A 54 -8.81 0.06 2.79
CA LEU A 54 -8.98 0.77 4.06
C LEU A 54 -10.31 1.52 4.11
N TYR A 55 -10.71 2.15 3.00
CA TYR A 55 -11.97 2.88 2.90
C TYR A 55 -13.20 1.99 2.71
N LEU A 56 -13.08 0.83 2.05
CA LEU A 56 -14.19 -0.09 1.80
C LEU A 56 -14.46 -1.03 2.97
N PHE A 57 -13.40 -1.59 3.56
CA PHE A 57 -13.50 -2.70 4.51
C PHE A 57 -12.97 -2.36 5.91
N GLY A 58 -12.35 -1.19 6.07
CA GLY A 58 -11.77 -0.74 7.34
C GLY A 58 -10.45 -1.43 7.70
N LEU A 59 -9.93 -1.09 8.88
CA LEU A 59 -8.59 -1.50 9.33
C LEU A 59 -8.43 -3.02 9.44
N ARG A 60 -9.42 -3.73 10.00
CA ARG A 60 -9.32 -5.18 10.28
C ARG A 60 -9.12 -6.00 9.00
N LEU A 61 -9.97 -5.78 8.01
CA LEU A 61 -9.91 -6.50 6.74
C LEU A 61 -8.74 -6.03 5.87
N THR A 62 -8.37 -4.75 5.95
CA THR A 62 -7.18 -4.22 5.25
C THR A 62 -5.89 -4.79 5.82
N GLY A 63 -5.82 -5.01 7.13
CA GLY A 63 -4.71 -5.70 7.77
C GLY A 63 -4.56 -7.13 7.25
N LEU A 64 -5.66 -7.88 7.18
CA LEU A 64 -5.65 -9.24 6.60
C LEU A 64 -5.20 -9.24 5.14
N PHE A 65 -5.76 -8.34 4.32
CA PHE A 65 -5.37 -8.13 2.94
C PHE A 65 -3.86 -7.84 2.81
N LEU A 66 -3.32 -6.96 3.64
CA LEU A 66 -1.90 -6.60 3.61
C LEU A 66 -1.02 -7.77 4.01
N THR A 67 -1.38 -8.54 5.03
CA THR A 67 -0.63 -9.72 5.43
C THR A 67 -0.53 -10.72 4.28
N VAL A 68 -1.66 -11.04 3.64
CA VAL A 68 -1.68 -11.95 2.48
C VAL A 68 -0.85 -11.39 1.33
N ARG A 69 -1.04 -10.11 0.98
CA ARG A 69 -0.30 -9.45 -0.10
C ARG A 69 1.21 -9.46 0.15
N VAL A 70 1.66 -9.11 1.35
CA VAL A 70 3.09 -9.05 1.70
C VAL A 70 3.72 -10.44 1.67
N LEU A 71 3.02 -11.46 2.19
CA LEU A 71 3.48 -12.84 2.12
C LEU A 71 3.59 -13.32 0.67
N LEU A 72 2.58 -13.08 -0.16
CA LEU A 72 2.59 -13.48 -1.57
C LEU A 72 3.70 -12.77 -2.37
N VAL A 73 3.87 -11.45 -2.19
CA VAL A 73 4.94 -10.71 -2.85
C VAL A 73 6.32 -11.19 -2.35
N GLY A 74 6.45 -11.47 -1.05
CA GLY A 74 7.67 -12.04 -0.48
C GLY A 74 8.01 -13.39 -1.11
N LEU A 75 7.04 -14.30 -1.20
CA LEU A 75 7.19 -15.62 -1.84
C LEU A 75 7.57 -15.52 -3.32
N LEU A 76 6.97 -14.58 -4.06
CA LEU A 76 7.10 -14.50 -5.52
C LEU A 76 8.28 -13.65 -6.01
N SER A 77 8.82 -12.72 -5.20
CA SER A 77 9.89 -11.81 -5.65
C SER A 77 11.21 -11.99 -4.92
N THR A 78 11.22 -11.90 -3.58
CA THR A 78 12.46 -11.74 -2.81
C THR A 78 12.82 -12.95 -1.95
N GLY A 79 11.93 -13.93 -1.83
CA GLY A 79 11.98 -14.95 -0.78
C GLY A 79 11.40 -14.45 0.55
N LEU A 80 10.89 -15.38 1.36
CA LEU A 80 10.44 -15.09 2.73
C LEU A 80 11.63 -14.82 3.65
N PHE A 81 11.45 -13.91 4.62
CA PHE A 81 12.45 -13.54 5.62
C PHE A 81 13.76 -12.94 5.09
N THR A 82 13.81 -12.52 3.82
CA THR A 82 14.96 -11.80 3.29
C THR A 82 14.93 -10.31 3.71
N PRO A 83 16.06 -9.59 3.65
CA PRO A 83 16.09 -8.16 3.94
C PRO A 83 15.06 -7.37 3.14
N GLY A 84 14.85 -7.71 1.87
CA GLY A 84 13.84 -7.08 1.01
C GLY A 84 12.40 -7.29 1.50
N PHE A 85 12.10 -8.46 2.06
CA PHE A 85 10.81 -8.75 2.68
C PHE A 85 10.57 -7.85 3.92
N LEU A 86 11.57 -7.76 4.81
CA LEU A 86 11.48 -6.94 6.02
C LEU A 86 11.33 -5.46 5.68
N ILE A 87 12.10 -4.95 4.72
CA ILE A 87 12.00 -3.57 4.21
C ILE A 87 10.58 -3.30 3.69
N GLY A 88 10.05 -4.19 2.85
CA GLY A 88 8.70 -4.08 2.32
C GLY A 88 7.63 -4.09 3.41
N LEU A 89 7.79 -4.95 4.42
CA LEU A 89 6.89 -5.10 5.56
C LEU A 89 6.89 -3.86 6.45
N GLY A 90 8.07 -3.32 6.79
CA GLY A 90 8.17 -2.09 7.58
C GLY A 90 7.52 -0.90 6.88
N GLY A 91 7.70 -0.79 5.56
CA GLY A 91 7.00 0.20 4.74
C GLY A 91 5.49 0.01 4.74
N THR A 92 4.97 -1.21 4.54
CA THR A 92 3.50 -1.42 4.49
C THR A 92 2.83 -1.19 5.84
N LEU A 93 3.47 -1.60 6.94
CA LEU A 93 2.94 -1.39 8.28
C LEU A 93 2.90 0.09 8.65
N LEU A 94 3.99 0.82 8.45
CA LEU A 94 4.03 2.25 8.77
C LEU A 94 3.02 3.04 7.93
N SER A 95 2.89 2.70 6.64
CA SER A 95 1.88 3.25 5.75
C SER A 95 0.46 3.03 6.27
N LEU A 96 0.09 1.79 6.61
CA LEU A 96 -1.24 1.47 7.12
C LEU A 96 -1.58 2.24 8.40
N LEU A 97 -0.62 2.30 9.35
CA LEU A 97 -0.82 2.98 10.62
C LEU A 97 -1.07 4.47 10.43
N LEU A 98 -0.25 5.14 9.62
CA LEU A 98 -0.41 6.57 9.37
C LEU A 98 -1.65 6.87 8.53
N MET A 99 -1.98 6.06 7.52
CA MET A 99 -3.23 6.20 6.77
C MET A 99 -4.46 6.07 7.68
N GLU A 100 -4.49 5.08 8.59
CA GLU A 100 -5.60 4.92 9.53
C GLU A 100 -5.68 6.08 10.53
N ALA A 101 -4.54 6.56 11.04
CA ALA A 101 -4.49 7.74 11.90
C ALA A 101 -5.04 8.99 11.17
N GLY A 102 -4.62 9.22 9.93
CA GLY A 102 -5.10 10.30 9.08
C GLY A 102 -6.59 10.16 8.71
N ARG A 103 -7.08 8.94 8.52
CA ARG A 103 -8.50 8.67 8.30
C ARG A 103 -9.35 8.98 9.53
N ARG A 104 -8.85 8.63 10.72
CA ARG A 104 -9.56 8.90 11.99
C ARG A 104 -9.58 10.37 12.36
N SER A 105 -8.54 11.13 12.01
CA SER A 105 -8.53 12.56 12.29
C SER A 105 -9.56 13.34 11.47
N GLN A 106 -10.11 12.77 10.39
CA GLN A 106 -11.05 13.43 9.46
C GLN A 106 -10.50 14.73 8.84
N LEU A 107 -9.22 15.06 9.06
CA LEU A 107 -8.55 16.25 8.54
C LEU A 107 -8.06 16.07 7.10
N PHE A 108 -7.98 14.82 6.62
CA PHE A 108 -7.38 14.49 5.34
C PHE A 108 -8.43 14.00 4.34
N SER A 109 -8.42 14.60 3.15
CA SER A 109 -9.13 14.07 1.99
C SER A 109 -8.48 12.76 1.50
N PRO A 110 -9.16 11.95 0.66
CA PRO A 110 -8.55 10.76 0.06
C PRO A 110 -7.20 11.02 -0.64
N TYR A 111 -7.03 12.22 -1.20
CA TYR A 111 -5.77 12.69 -1.79
C TYR A 111 -4.67 12.83 -0.73
N GLY A 112 -5.00 13.45 0.41
CA GLY A 112 -4.08 13.61 1.55
C GLY A 112 -3.69 12.26 2.17
N ILE A 113 -4.63 11.31 2.29
CA ILE A 113 -4.32 9.95 2.74
C ILE A 113 -3.39 9.23 1.76
N GLY A 114 -3.57 9.46 0.45
CA GLY A 114 -2.66 8.96 -0.59
C GLY A 114 -1.22 9.46 -0.43
N ILE A 115 -1.05 10.78 -0.26
CA ILE A 115 0.24 11.40 0.01
C ILE A 115 0.86 10.87 1.31
N LEU A 116 0.10 10.92 2.40
CA LEU A 116 0.55 10.47 3.73
C LEU A 116 1.00 9.02 3.67
N GLY A 117 0.21 8.18 3.02
CA GLY A 117 0.50 6.79 2.80
C GLY A 117 1.75 6.53 1.97
N ALA A 118 1.92 7.23 0.85
CA ALA A 118 3.12 7.12 0.02
C ALA A 118 4.38 7.56 0.77
N ALA A 119 4.31 8.68 1.50
CA ALA A 119 5.40 9.20 2.31
C ALA A 119 5.75 8.23 3.46
N ALA A 120 4.75 7.74 4.19
CA ALA A 120 4.89 6.78 5.26
C ALA A 120 5.49 5.46 4.77
N HIS A 121 5.07 4.98 3.60
CA HIS A 121 5.60 3.75 3.02
C HIS A 121 7.09 3.86 2.72
N ASN A 122 7.50 4.94 2.03
CA ASN A 122 8.90 5.18 1.69
C ASN A 122 9.76 5.38 2.95
N THR A 123 9.22 6.12 3.93
CA THR A 123 9.88 6.33 5.23
C THR A 123 10.09 5.01 5.97
N GLY A 124 9.07 4.13 6.01
CA GLY A 124 9.16 2.84 6.68
C GLY A 124 10.11 1.85 6.00
N GLN A 125 10.22 1.92 4.67
CA GLN A 125 11.22 1.15 3.92
C GLN A 125 12.64 1.62 4.27
N ILE A 126 12.91 2.94 4.23
CA ILE A 126 14.23 3.49 4.54
C ILE A 126 14.62 3.24 5.99
N LEU A 127 13.68 3.41 6.94
CA LEU A 127 13.91 3.14 8.35
C LEU A 127 14.33 1.68 8.55
N THR A 128 13.56 0.74 8.01
CA THR A 128 13.87 -0.70 8.13
C THR A 128 15.17 -1.06 7.41
N ALA A 129 15.42 -0.49 6.22
CA ALA A 129 16.65 -0.71 5.48
C ALA A 129 17.88 -0.18 6.24
N SER A 130 17.78 1.00 6.84
CA SER A 130 18.84 1.60 7.65
C SER A 130 19.15 0.76 8.89
N LEU A 131 18.14 0.21 9.55
CA LEU A 131 18.32 -0.70 10.69
C LEU A 131 19.00 -2.00 10.30
N ILE A 132 18.65 -2.59 9.15
CA ILE A 132 19.25 -3.84 8.68
C ILE A 132 20.68 -3.61 8.18
N MET A 133 20.91 -2.55 7.42
CA MET A 133 22.21 -2.25 6.81
C MET A 133 23.15 -1.47 7.75
N GLN A 134 22.69 -1.11 8.96
CA GLN A 134 23.43 -0.33 9.95
C GLN A 134 24.05 0.95 9.35
N SER A 135 23.33 1.59 8.42
CA SER A 135 23.81 2.74 7.66
C SER A 135 22.77 3.85 7.65
N SER A 136 23.14 4.99 8.23
CA SER A 136 22.33 6.22 8.21
C SER A 136 22.37 6.94 6.87
N ALA A 137 23.28 6.56 5.96
CA ALA A 137 23.40 7.18 4.65
C ALA A 137 22.11 7.07 3.83
N LEU A 138 21.27 6.07 4.09
CA LEU A 138 19.98 5.88 3.43
C LEU A 138 18.96 7.00 3.74
N PHE A 139 19.09 7.68 4.88
CA PHE A 139 18.25 8.84 5.20
C PHE A 139 18.51 10.05 4.27
N SER A 140 19.66 10.10 3.59
CA SER A 140 19.91 11.14 2.58
C SER A 140 18.96 11.04 1.37
N LEU A 141 18.39 9.85 1.11
CA LEU A 141 17.41 9.62 0.04
C LEU A 141 15.98 10.01 0.42
N LEU A 142 15.71 10.15 1.73
CA LEU A 142 14.37 10.42 2.24
C LEU A 142 13.75 11.74 1.72
N PRO A 143 14.48 12.88 1.66
CA PRO A 143 13.96 14.11 1.09
C PRO A 143 13.49 13.94 -0.36
N LEU A 144 14.27 13.24 -1.18
CA LEU A 144 13.92 12.95 -2.57
C LEU A 144 12.69 12.04 -2.66
N LEU A 145 12.64 11.00 -1.83
CA LEU A 145 11.51 10.06 -1.78
C LEU A 145 10.22 10.75 -1.33
N LEU A 146 10.27 11.67 -0.36
CA LEU A 146 9.12 12.44 0.10
C LEU A 146 8.61 13.41 -0.96
N LEU A 147 9.51 14.08 -1.69
CA LEU A 147 9.14 14.93 -2.83
C LEU A 147 8.39 14.12 -3.90
N LEU A 148 8.85 12.91 -4.19
CA LEU A 148 8.21 12.02 -5.16
C LEU A 148 6.92 11.37 -4.61
N SER A 149 6.81 11.19 -3.30
CA SER A 149 5.55 10.76 -2.67
C SER A 149 4.40 11.74 -2.89
N LEU A 150 4.66 13.01 -3.22
CA LEU A 150 3.61 13.99 -3.54
C LEU A 150 2.86 13.64 -4.84
N PRO A 151 3.48 13.59 -6.03
CA PRO A 151 2.77 13.26 -7.27
C PRO A 151 2.23 11.83 -7.25
N PHE A 152 2.99 10.85 -6.77
CA PHE A 152 2.52 9.47 -6.69
C PHE A 152 1.39 9.31 -5.67
N GLY A 153 1.52 9.93 -4.50
CA GLY A 153 0.47 9.94 -3.47
C GLY A 153 -0.81 10.62 -3.92
N LEU A 154 -0.69 11.73 -4.66
CA LEU A 154 -1.85 12.40 -5.28
C LEU A 154 -2.53 11.50 -6.31
N LEU A 155 -1.77 10.85 -7.19
CA LEU A 155 -2.32 9.94 -8.20
C LEU A 155 -3.03 8.76 -7.54
N THR A 156 -2.38 8.11 -6.58
CA THR A 156 -2.97 6.96 -5.86
C THR A 156 -4.21 7.36 -5.06
N GLY A 157 -4.18 8.50 -4.37
CA GLY A 157 -5.34 9.06 -3.68
C GLY A 157 -6.48 9.45 -4.62
N ALA A 158 -6.19 10.03 -5.79
CA ALA A 158 -7.17 10.41 -6.80
C ALA A 158 -7.87 9.19 -7.42
N VAL A 159 -7.10 8.15 -7.75
CA VAL A 159 -7.65 6.88 -8.24
C VAL A 159 -8.57 6.28 -7.17
N ALA A 160 -8.10 6.17 -5.92
CA ALA A 160 -8.92 5.66 -4.84
C ALA A 160 -10.21 6.47 -4.65
N ALA A 161 -10.14 7.81 -4.70
CA ALA A 161 -11.30 8.69 -4.58
C ALA A 161 -12.35 8.45 -5.68
N LYS A 162 -11.91 8.26 -6.93
CA LYS A 162 -12.81 8.02 -8.06
C LYS A 162 -13.38 6.60 -8.09
N THR A 163 -12.60 5.60 -7.70
CA THR A 163 -13.06 4.20 -7.71
C THR A 163 -13.95 3.87 -6.52
N LEU A 164 -13.77 4.53 -5.36
CA LEU A 164 -14.54 4.28 -4.15
C LEU A 164 -16.08 4.37 -4.33
N PRO A 165 -16.67 5.41 -4.95
CA PRO A 165 -18.12 5.48 -5.15
C PRO A 165 -18.64 4.36 -6.04
N PHE A 166 -17.90 3.99 -7.09
CA PHE A 166 -18.28 2.91 -8.01
C PHE A 166 -18.31 1.56 -7.29
N LEU A 167 -17.31 1.27 -6.46
CA LEU A 167 -17.27 0.02 -5.69
C LEU A 167 -18.33 -0.05 -4.59
N LYS A 168 -18.63 1.08 -3.93
CA LYS A 168 -19.72 1.12 -2.93
C LYS A 168 -21.08 0.79 -3.53
N GLN A 169 -21.33 1.20 -4.77
CA GLN A 169 -22.57 0.90 -5.49
C GLN A 169 -22.73 -0.59 -5.85
N TYR A 170 -21.64 -1.34 -5.98
CA TYR A 170 -21.69 -2.79 -6.23
C TYR A 170 -21.73 -3.64 -4.94
N LEU A 171 -21.28 -3.08 -3.82
CA LEU A 171 -21.26 -3.75 -2.52
C LEU A 171 -22.54 -3.56 -1.70
N HIS A 172 -23.35 -2.53 -2.01
CA HIS A 172 -24.66 -2.25 -1.41
C HIS A 172 -25.79 -2.48 -2.41
#